data_AF-A0A4R8JJI8-F1
#
_entry.id   AF-A0A4R8JJI8-F1
#
_cell.length_a   1.000
_cell.length_b   1.000
_cell.length_c   1.000
_cell.angle_alpha   90.00
_cell.angle_beta   90.00
_cell.angle_gamma   90.00
#
_symmetry.space_group_name_H-M   'P 1'
#
loop_
_entity.id
_entity.type
_entity.pdbx_description
1 polymer ?
#
loop_
_entity_poly.entity_id
_entity_poly.type
_entity_poly.pdbx_seq_one_letter_code
_entity_poly.pdbx_strand_id
1 'polypeptide(L)'
;MMASQAVGIDSTVYHCGKFMNPDPQFDEALTDEELDFLERFLSSNAVCDDAMDVVMLHGFLTAIISGPNMIMPGAILPWIWDARQATRQPRFLSPGRARKVTGLIVQYWNDINNTLNECPDLFEPPLYTTEWKGEEIFIFDEWCEGYCKGIDIDRKAWEPLIELHPSWFNVILLYGTASGYEDLVQRDYTVEQRRSFTNLLKASALNIHRYWCEERRKSMERDERPHMISVVSRPKAAANRQAGRSDLDEQDKDEDLFLVGSLGPSTEDAFNPLELSPLSTRVTRGDTSVDVHIYQSENGSCKGWILEIIDSFGTSTVWEELFPTDSAALAEAVNEIDEHGIGSVMGDVPAHVTKH
;
A
#
# COMPACT_ATOMS: atom_id res chain seq x y z
N MET A 1 -7.17 52.85 -7.51
CA MET A 1 -8.16 52.28 -6.57
C MET A 1 -9.22 51.61 -7.42
N MET A 2 -9.06 50.33 -7.78
CA MET A 2 -9.32 49.12 -6.99
C MET A 2 -10.77 49.02 -6.53
N ALA A 3 -11.52 48.13 -7.19
CA ALA A 3 -12.29 47.07 -6.55
C ALA A 3 -12.73 46.06 -7.65
N SER A 4 -11.98 44.96 -7.78
CA SER A 4 -12.40 43.76 -8.51
C SER A 4 -13.03 42.79 -7.52
N GLN A 5 -14.20 42.26 -7.87
CA GLN A 5 -14.90 41.22 -7.12
C GLN A 5 -14.10 39.91 -7.19
N ALA A 6 -13.85 39.30 -6.04
CA ALA A 6 -13.40 37.92 -5.92
C ALA A 6 -14.60 37.06 -5.52
N VAL A 7 -14.87 36.06 -6.36
CA VAL A 7 -15.82 34.97 -6.11
C VAL A 7 -15.26 34.11 -4.98
N GLY A 8 -16.06 33.91 -3.93
CA GLY A 8 -15.71 33.03 -2.82
C GLY A 8 -15.74 31.57 -3.26
N ILE A 9 -14.61 30.89 -3.09
CA ILE A 9 -14.50 29.43 -3.19
C ILE A 9 -14.65 28.93 -1.75
N ASP A 10 -15.67 28.11 -1.53
CA ASP A 10 -16.10 27.61 -0.23
C ASP A 10 -15.08 26.59 0.31
N SER A 11 -14.51 26.85 1.49
CA SER A 11 -13.34 26.16 2.05
C SER A 11 -13.71 24.95 2.92
N THR A 12 -14.71 24.17 2.54
CA THR A 12 -15.37 23.20 3.44
C THR A 12 -14.79 21.78 3.41
N VAL A 13 -13.65 21.56 2.72
CA VAL A 13 -13.07 20.21 2.51
C VAL A 13 -12.11 19.76 3.64
N TYR A 14 -11.72 20.61 4.59
CA TYR A 14 -10.67 20.29 5.58
C TYR A 14 -11.16 19.99 7.01
N HIS A 15 -12.20 19.19 7.23
CA HIS A 15 -12.68 18.92 8.60
C HIS A 15 -12.87 17.44 8.99
N CYS A 16 -12.28 16.48 8.27
CA CYS A 16 -12.27 15.08 8.72
C CYS A 16 -11.18 14.75 9.78
N GLY A 17 -10.32 15.72 10.16
CA GLY A 17 -9.21 15.51 11.11
C GLY A 17 -9.38 16.10 12.52
N LYS A 18 -10.43 16.88 12.82
CA LYS A 18 -10.50 17.68 14.07
C LYS A 18 -11.14 17.02 15.30
N PHE A 19 -11.15 15.68 15.40
CA PHE A 19 -11.65 15.01 16.61
C PHE A 19 -10.60 14.68 17.66
N MET A 20 -9.37 15.20 17.52
CA MET A 20 -8.41 15.27 18.61
C MET A 20 -7.92 16.71 18.76
N ASN A 21 -7.92 17.22 19.99
CA ASN A 21 -7.27 18.48 20.34
C ASN A 21 -5.80 18.37 19.90
N PRO A 22 -5.28 19.22 18.99
CA PRO A 22 -3.90 19.11 18.56
C PRO A 22 -3.04 19.68 19.68
N ASP A 23 -2.30 18.81 20.35
CA ASP A 23 -1.05 19.25 20.94
C ASP A 23 -0.11 19.50 19.74
N PRO A 24 0.36 20.74 19.49
CA PRO A 24 1.14 21.09 18.29
C PRO A 24 2.45 20.28 18.14
N GLN A 25 2.79 19.45 19.12
CA GLN A 25 3.91 18.52 19.10
C GLN A 25 3.67 17.27 18.20
N PHE A 26 2.44 17.00 17.75
CA PHE A 26 2.11 15.82 16.92
C PHE A 26 1.84 16.12 15.43
N ASP A 27 2.02 17.38 15.00
CA ASP A 27 1.86 17.82 13.61
C ASP A 27 3.21 17.90 12.86
N GLU A 28 4.34 17.71 13.54
CA GLU A 28 5.67 17.67 12.94
C GLU A 28 6.04 16.25 12.51
N ALA A 29 6.70 16.12 11.35
CA ALA A 29 7.20 14.83 10.85
C ALA A 29 8.16 14.16 11.84
N LEU A 30 8.11 12.82 11.92
CA LEU A 30 9.07 12.03 12.68
C LEU A 30 10.48 12.37 12.23
N THR A 31 11.32 12.65 13.22
CA THR A 31 12.76 12.74 12.98
C THR A 31 13.37 11.35 12.84
N ASP A 32 14.52 11.26 12.16
CA ASP A 32 15.27 10.00 12.04
C ASP A 32 15.57 9.38 13.41
N GLU A 33 15.89 10.20 14.42
CA GLU A 33 16.17 9.73 15.80
C GLU A 33 14.93 9.11 16.48
N GLU A 34 13.75 9.64 16.17
CA GLU A 34 12.47 9.16 16.68
C GLU A 34 12.04 7.86 15.99
N LEU A 35 12.24 7.78 14.68
CA LEU A 35 12.01 6.56 13.91
C LEU A 35 12.96 5.44 14.37
N ASP A 36 14.25 5.75 14.53
CA ASP A 36 15.27 4.86 15.13
C ASP A 36 14.85 4.35 16.52
N PHE A 37 14.28 5.23 17.34
CA PHE A 37 13.81 4.86 18.66
C PHE A 37 12.61 3.91 18.59
N LEU A 38 11.68 4.16 17.67
CA LEU A 38 10.51 3.32 17.45
C LEU A 38 10.94 1.94 16.91
N GLU A 39 11.82 1.91 15.91
CA GLU A 39 12.40 0.67 15.35
C GLU A 39 13.07 -0.17 16.44
N ARG A 40 13.97 0.42 17.23
CA ARG A 40 14.62 -0.28 18.35
C ARG A 40 13.62 -0.82 19.38
N PHE A 41 12.48 -0.15 19.57
CA PHE A 41 11.45 -0.64 20.48
C PHE A 41 10.69 -1.83 19.87
N LEU A 42 10.28 -1.73 18.61
CA LEU A 42 9.54 -2.77 17.88
C LEU A 42 10.39 -4.03 17.63
N SER A 43 11.72 -3.92 17.58
CA SER A 43 12.62 -5.07 17.49
C SER A 43 13.12 -5.57 18.85
N SER A 44 12.59 -5.06 19.97
CA SER A 44 13.04 -5.44 21.31
C SER A 44 12.22 -6.58 21.92
N ASN A 45 12.76 -7.22 22.95
CA ASN A 45 12.04 -8.21 23.76
C ASN A 45 10.85 -7.63 24.58
N ALA A 46 10.54 -6.34 24.43
CA ALA A 46 9.35 -5.73 24.99
C ALA A 46 8.09 -6.12 24.21
N VAL A 47 8.21 -6.42 22.93
CA VAL A 47 7.12 -6.91 22.09
C VAL A 47 7.30 -8.40 21.79
N CYS A 48 6.34 -9.01 21.11
CA CYS A 48 6.45 -10.40 20.69
C CYS A 48 7.09 -10.50 19.29
N ASP A 49 7.50 -11.71 18.91
CA ASP A 49 8.16 -11.94 17.62
C ASP A 49 7.26 -11.67 16.41
N ASP A 50 5.93 -11.65 16.60
CA ASP A 50 4.96 -11.27 15.56
C ASP A 50 4.52 -9.80 15.64
N ALA A 51 5.26 -8.94 16.37
CA ALA A 51 5.03 -7.51 16.32
C ALA A 51 5.49 -6.96 14.96
N MET A 52 4.80 -5.93 14.47
CA MET A 52 5.23 -5.24 13.25
C MET A 52 6.55 -4.53 13.51
N ASP A 53 7.49 -4.62 12.58
CA ASP A 53 8.59 -3.67 12.49
C ASP A 53 8.10 -2.33 11.89
N VAL A 54 9.01 -1.37 11.73
CA VAL A 54 8.67 -0.03 11.22
C VAL A 54 8.25 -0.03 9.75
N VAL A 55 8.78 -0.95 8.93
CA VAL A 55 8.48 -1.05 7.51
C VAL A 55 7.09 -1.65 7.32
N MET A 56 6.81 -2.75 8.01
CA MET A 56 5.49 -3.37 8.08
C MET A 56 4.45 -2.42 8.69
N LEU A 57 4.82 -1.68 9.74
CA LEU A 57 3.95 -0.66 10.31
C LEU A 57 3.61 0.42 9.28
N HIS A 58 4.58 0.92 8.50
CA HIS A 58 4.29 1.92 7.48
C HIS A 58 3.30 1.39 6.43
N GLY A 59 3.50 0.18 5.91
CA GLY A 59 2.57 -0.44 4.96
C GLY A 59 1.16 -0.61 5.54
N PHE A 60 1.08 -1.08 6.79
CA PHE A 60 -0.17 -1.22 7.52
C PHE A 60 -0.89 0.12 7.70
N LEU A 61 -0.20 1.14 8.21
CA LEU A 61 -0.77 2.48 8.37
C LEU A 61 -1.22 3.07 7.04
N THR A 62 -0.44 2.89 5.97
CA THR A 62 -0.80 3.33 4.61
C THR A 62 -2.14 2.72 4.18
N ALA A 63 -2.33 1.41 4.32
CA ALA A 63 -3.60 0.74 4.00
C ALA A 63 -4.76 1.24 4.87
N ILE A 64 -4.52 1.46 6.16
CA ILE A 64 -5.55 1.94 7.07
C ILE A 64 -6.01 3.35 6.71
N ILE A 65 -5.09 4.23 6.32
CA ILE A 65 -5.35 5.61 5.93
C ILE A 65 -6.02 5.68 4.55
N SER A 66 -5.55 4.86 3.60
CA SER A 66 -6.03 4.86 2.23
C SER A 66 -7.36 4.11 2.06
N GLY A 67 -7.73 3.26 3.02
CA GLY A 67 -8.85 2.33 2.89
C GLY A 67 -10.25 2.92 2.91
N PRO A 68 -11.29 2.09 2.73
CA PRO A 68 -12.68 2.52 2.58
C PRO A 68 -13.29 3.12 3.85
N ASN A 69 -12.87 2.64 5.02
CA ASN A 69 -13.46 2.96 6.31
C ASN A 69 -12.53 3.82 7.16
N MET A 70 -13.12 4.63 8.05
CA MET A 70 -12.36 5.34 9.07
C MET A 70 -12.07 4.40 10.24
N ILE A 71 -10.81 4.05 10.47
CA ILE A 71 -10.41 3.17 11.56
C ILE A 71 -9.81 4.00 12.68
N MET A 72 -10.33 3.83 13.90
CA MET A 72 -9.82 4.56 15.06
C MET A 72 -8.43 4.06 15.47
N PRO A 73 -7.49 4.93 15.88
CA PRO A 73 -6.15 4.52 16.30
C PRO A 73 -6.15 3.42 17.38
N GLY A 74 -7.09 3.46 18.32
CA GLY A 74 -7.21 2.42 19.36
C GLY A 74 -7.54 1.02 18.82
N ALA A 75 -8.15 0.91 17.63
CA ALA A 75 -8.47 -0.36 17.00
C ALA A 75 -7.26 -1.00 16.31
N ILE A 76 -6.26 -0.21 15.91
CA ILE A 76 -5.08 -0.74 15.21
C ILE A 76 -3.94 -1.13 16.14
N LEU A 77 -3.82 -0.51 17.32
CA LEU A 77 -2.71 -0.76 18.25
C LEU A 77 -2.48 -2.25 18.56
N PRO A 78 -3.50 -3.07 18.85
CA PRO A 78 -3.30 -4.50 19.11
C PRO A 78 -2.62 -5.24 17.95
N TRP A 79 -2.88 -4.85 16.70
CA TRP A 79 -2.28 -5.46 15.51
C TRP A 79 -0.82 -5.08 15.31
N ILE A 80 -0.39 -3.91 15.80
CA ILE A 80 1.02 -3.51 15.77
C ILE A 80 1.85 -4.39 16.71
N TRP A 81 1.28 -4.76 17.86
CA TRP A 81 1.99 -5.53 18.88
C TRP A 81 2.02 -7.04 18.62
N ASP A 82 1.06 -7.52 17.83
CA ASP A 82 0.80 -8.92 17.52
C ASP A 82 0.04 -8.97 16.19
N ALA A 83 0.78 -8.82 15.09
CA ALA A 83 0.23 -8.80 13.73
C ALA A 83 -0.53 -10.09 13.40
N ARG A 84 -0.17 -11.20 14.06
CA ARG A 84 -0.84 -12.48 13.89
C ARG A 84 -2.23 -12.50 14.52
N GLN A 85 -2.35 -12.22 15.82
CA GLN A 85 -3.60 -12.48 16.56
C GLN A 85 -4.19 -11.26 17.28
N ALA A 86 -3.48 -10.14 17.37
CA ALA A 86 -3.88 -8.97 18.15
C ALA A 86 -4.21 -9.28 19.62
N THR A 87 -3.54 -10.27 20.22
CA THR A 87 -3.80 -10.73 21.60
C THR A 87 -2.70 -10.34 22.58
N ARG A 88 -1.45 -10.28 22.12
CA ARG A 88 -0.32 -9.91 22.97
C ARG A 88 -0.20 -8.39 23.08
N GLN A 89 0.38 -7.96 24.20
CA GLN A 89 0.57 -6.55 24.54
C GLN A 89 2.06 -6.30 24.84
N PRO A 90 2.57 -5.10 24.53
CA PRO A 90 3.94 -4.74 24.81
C PRO A 90 4.19 -4.63 26.31
N ARG A 91 5.40 -4.98 26.73
CA ARG A 91 5.91 -4.80 28.09
C ARG A 91 6.62 -3.47 28.20
N PHE A 92 5.89 -2.44 28.57
CA PHE A 92 6.49 -1.13 28.85
C PHE A 92 7.19 -1.11 30.21
N LEU A 93 8.44 -0.66 30.23
CA LEU A 93 9.21 -0.44 31.46
C LEU A 93 8.60 0.65 32.37
N SER A 94 7.85 1.58 31.78
CA SER A 94 7.16 2.64 32.52
C SER A 94 5.97 3.20 31.73
N PRO A 95 4.99 3.85 32.40
CA PRO A 95 3.92 4.58 31.71
C PRO A 95 4.44 5.70 30.80
N GLY A 96 5.58 6.30 31.13
CA GLY A 96 6.22 7.31 30.28
C GLY A 96 6.72 6.73 28.96
N ARG A 97 7.32 5.53 29.01
CA ARG A 97 7.76 4.81 27.80
C ARG A 97 6.56 4.39 26.94
N ALA A 98 5.48 3.94 27.56
CA ALA A 98 4.23 3.63 26.86
C ALA A 98 3.70 4.84 26.08
N ARG A 99 3.57 5.99 26.74
CA ARG A 99 3.13 7.24 26.10
C ARG A 99 4.04 7.67 24.96
N LYS A 100 5.37 7.56 25.14
CA LYS A 100 6.33 7.92 24.08
C LYS A 100 6.13 7.06 22.84
N VAL A 101 6.16 5.73 22.99
CA VAL A 101 6.02 4.80 21.84
C VAL A 101 4.67 4.98 21.15
N THR A 102 3.57 5.04 21.90
CA THR A 102 2.24 5.25 21.30
C THR A 102 2.14 6.62 20.62
N GLY A 103 2.76 7.67 21.19
CA GLY A 103 2.84 8.98 20.56
C GLY A 103 3.57 8.95 19.22
N LEU A 104 4.71 8.24 19.14
CA LEU A 104 5.47 8.09 17.89
C LEU A 104 4.68 7.34 16.81
N ILE A 105 3.89 6.31 17.16
CA ILE A 105 3.04 5.63 16.18
C ILE A 105 1.97 6.56 15.62
N VAL A 106 1.37 7.40 16.48
CA VAL A 106 0.36 8.39 16.05
C VAL A 106 0.99 9.48 15.19
N GLN A 107 2.17 9.94 15.55
CA GLN A 107 2.91 10.90 14.73
C GLN A 107 3.26 10.29 13.37
N TYR A 108 3.68 9.01 13.33
CA TYR A 108 3.98 8.33 12.07
C TYR A 108 2.74 8.14 11.19
N TRP A 109 1.60 7.82 11.79
CA TRP A 109 0.31 7.86 11.11
C TRP A 109 0.05 9.23 10.49
N ASN A 110 0.21 10.30 11.27
CA ASN A 110 -0.06 11.66 10.81
C ASN A 110 0.86 12.04 9.65
N ASP A 111 2.12 11.65 9.70
CA ASP A 111 3.10 11.92 8.64
C ASP A 111 2.72 11.26 7.33
N ILE A 112 2.37 9.97 7.38
CA ILE A 112 1.89 9.21 6.22
C ILE A 112 0.61 9.86 5.69
N ASN A 113 -0.34 10.17 6.58
CA ASN A 113 -1.61 10.79 6.20
C ASN A 113 -1.40 12.17 5.53
N ASN A 114 -0.56 13.02 6.10
CA ASN A 114 -0.27 14.34 5.56
C ASN A 114 0.46 14.21 4.21
N THR A 115 1.41 13.29 4.09
CA THR A 115 2.11 13.02 2.82
C THR A 115 1.12 12.58 1.74
N LEU A 116 0.28 11.59 2.02
CA LEU A 116 -0.71 11.09 1.06
C LEU A 116 -1.75 12.16 0.63
N ASN A 117 -2.11 13.09 1.50
CA ASN A 117 -3.13 14.11 1.21
C ASN A 117 -2.57 15.42 0.64
N GLU A 118 -1.40 15.85 1.09
CA GLU A 118 -0.87 17.19 0.83
C GLU A 118 0.38 17.17 -0.07
N CYS A 119 1.16 16.09 -0.03
CA CYS A 119 2.43 15.97 -0.76
C CYS A 119 2.60 14.57 -1.38
N PRO A 120 1.65 14.06 -2.18
CA PRO A 120 1.65 12.67 -2.66
C PRO A 120 2.91 12.30 -3.46
N ASP A 121 3.53 13.26 -4.14
CA ASP A 121 4.76 13.02 -4.92
C ASP A 121 5.97 12.68 -4.03
N LEU A 122 5.94 13.09 -2.76
CA LEU A 122 6.98 12.80 -1.77
C LEU A 122 6.71 11.48 -1.02
N PHE A 123 5.63 10.78 -1.33
CA PHE A 123 5.32 9.50 -0.70
C PHE A 123 6.37 8.45 -1.10
N GLU A 124 7.15 7.96 -0.15
CA GLU A 124 8.14 6.91 -0.38
C GLU A 124 8.01 5.83 0.70
N PRO A 125 7.71 4.57 0.33
CA PRO A 125 7.79 3.44 1.24
C PRO A 125 9.22 3.32 1.82
N PRO A 126 9.39 3.13 3.15
CA PRO A 126 10.71 3.06 3.80
C PRO A 126 11.35 1.68 3.60
N LEU A 127 11.65 1.31 2.36
CA LEU A 127 12.15 -0.01 1.99
C LEU A 127 13.66 -0.11 2.22
N TYR A 128 14.11 -1.24 2.76
CA TYR A 128 15.53 -1.60 2.80
C TYR A 128 16.00 -2.14 1.45
N THR A 129 17.32 -2.13 1.24
CA THR A 129 17.95 -2.74 0.08
C THR A 129 18.70 -4.03 0.43
N THR A 130 18.86 -4.90 -0.57
CA THR A 130 19.66 -6.12 -0.50
C THR A 130 20.42 -6.34 -1.80
N GLU A 131 21.47 -7.16 -1.76
CA GLU A 131 22.23 -7.54 -2.95
C GLU A 131 21.63 -8.80 -3.58
N TRP A 132 21.29 -8.70 -4.87
CA TRP A 132 20.73 -9.82 -5.64
C TRP A 132 21.31 -9.85 -7.06
N LYS A 133 21.84 -11.01 -7.47
CA LYS A 133 22.59 -11.19 -8.74
C LYS A 133 23.70 -10.12 -8.95
N GLY A 134 24.32 -9.64 -7.87
CA GLY A 134 25.38 -8.63 -7.89
C GLY A 134 24.90 -7.18 -8.06
N GLU A 135 23.59 -6.97 -7.97
CA GLU A 135 22.93 -5.66 -8.10
C GLU A 135 22.13 -5.35 -6.84
N GLU A 136 22.05 -4.07 -6.47
CA GLU A 136 21.20 -3.63 -5.36
C GLU A 136 19.73 -3.57 -5.81
N ILE A 137 18.85 -4.18 -5.00
CA ILE A 137 17.38 -4.20 -5.16
C ILE A 137 16.68 -3.88 -3.83
N PHE A 138 15.43 -3.47 -3.88
CA PHE A 138 14.60 -3.23 -2.69
C PHE A 138 13.96 -4.52 -2.16
N ILE A 139 13.77 -4.57 -0.84
CA ILE A 139 12.96 -5.58 -0.14
C ILE A 139 11.56 -4.99 0.04
N PHE A 140 10.53 -5.73 -0.36
CA PHE A 140 9.13 -5.25 -0.37
C PHE A 140 8.26 -5.96 0.67
N ASP A 141 8.71 -7.12 1.14
CA ASP A 141 7.97 -8.12 1.88
C ASP A 141 7.29 -7.52 3.11
N GLU A 142 8.05 -6.91 4.01
CA GLU A 142 7.52 -6.35 5.26
C GLU A 142 6.44 -5.29 4.99
N TRP A 143 6.70 -4.37 4.07
CA TRP A 143 5.75 -3.31 3.73
C TRP A 143 4.45 -3.87 3.15
N CYS A 144 4.57 -4.79 2.20
CA CYS A 144 3.45 -5.40 1.52
C CYS A 144 2.62 -6.28 2.46
N GLU A 145 3.26 -7.06 3.35
CA GLU A 145 2.59 -7.81 4.41
C GLU A 145 1.79 -6.87 5.33
N GLY A 146 2.38 -5.74 5.72
CA GLY A 146 1.71 -4.70 6.49
C GLY A 146 0.46 -4.18 5.78
N TYR A 147 0.57 -3.85 4.49
CA TYR A 147 -0.56 -3.36 3.70
C TYR A 147 -1.68 -4.40 3.59
N CYS A 148 -1.35 -5.66 3.28
CA CYS A 148 -2.29 -6.78 3.28
C CYS A 148 -2.98 -6.95 4.64
N LYS A 149 -2.23 -6.75 5.73
CA LYS A 149 -2.82 -6.77 7.08
C LYS A 149 -3.86 -5.68 7.28
N GLY A 150 -3.65 -4.50 6.69
CA GLY A 150 -4.61 -3.39 6.72
C GLY A 150 -5.88 -3.70 5.92
N ILE A 151 -5.74 -4.35 4.76
CA ILE A 151 -6.87 -4.88 3.97
C ILE A 151 -7.70 -5.85 4.83
N ASP A 152 -7.05 -6.77 5.52
CA ASP A 152 -7.70 -7.81 6.33
C ASP A 152 -8.53 -7.28 7.51
N ILE A 153 -8.31 -6.03 7.95
CA ILE A 153 -9.14 -5.43 9.01
C ILE A 153 -10.61 -5.35 8.62
N ASP A 154 -10.90 -5.05 7.35
CA ASP A 154 -12.25 -5.13 6.78
C ASP A 154 -12.21 -5.55 5.31
N ARG A 155 -11.70 -6.75 5.07
CA ARG A 155 -11.49 -7.30 3.73
C ARG A 155 -12.70 -7.17 2.82
N LYS A 156 -13.90 -7.36 3.36
CA LYS A 156 -15.16 -7.26 2.60
C LYS A 156 -15.37 -5.86 2.01
N ALA A 157 -14.93 -4.81 2.70
CA ALA A 157 -15.03 -3.45 2.18
C ALA A 157 -14.02 -3.17 1.05
N TRP A 158 -12.92 -3.94 0.98
CA TRP A 158 -11.90 -3.82 -0.06
C TRP A 158 -12.22 -4.62 -1.33
N GLU A 159 -12.97 -5.72 -1.22
CA GLU A 159 -13.34 -6.61 -2.34
C GLU A 159 -13.79 -5.86 -3.61
N PRO A 160 -14.72 -4.88 -3.56
CA PRO A 160 -15.17 -4.19 -4.77
C PRO A 160 -14.07 -3.43 -5.50
N LEU A 161 -13.12 -2.83 -4.77
CA LEU A 161 -12.00 -2.11 -5.38
C LEU A 161 -10.97 -3.08 -5.95
N ILE A 162 -10.71 -4.18 -5.25
CA ILE A 162 -9.80 -5.24 -5.74
C ILE A 162 -10.32 -5.83 -7.04
N GLU A 163 -11.64 -6.09 -7.14
CA GLU A 163 -12.27 -6.58 -8.37
C GLU A 163 -12.25 -5.55 -9.50
N LEU A 164 -12.44 -4.26 -9.17
CA LEU A 164 -12.48 -3.18 -10.15
C LEU A 164 -11.08 -2.85 -10.71
N HIS A 165 -10.06 -2.85 -9.86
CA HIS A 165 -8.69 -2.47 -10.19
C HIS A 165 -7.68 -3.49 -9.65
N PRO A 166 -7.71 -4.75 -10.12
CA PRO A 166 -6.82 -5.80 -9.61
C PRO A 166 -5.34 -5.44 -9.78
N SER A 167 -4.99 -4.68 -10.83
CA SER A 167 -3.62 -4.25 -11.07
C SER A 167 -3.00 -3.42 -9.96
N TRP A 168 -3.79 -2.60 -9.27
CA TRP A 168 -3.30 -1.77 -8.17
C TRP A 168 -2.93 -2.59 -6.93
N PHE A 169 -3.37 -3.83 -6.82
CA PHE A 169 -3.04 -4.69 -5.67
C PHE A 169 -1.93 -5.66 -5.99
N ASN A 170 -1.49 -5.75 -7.24
CA ASN A 170 -0.70 -6.88 -7.66
C ASN A 170 0.69 -6.96 -7.01
N VAL A 171 1.44 -5.86 -6.98
CA VAL A 171 2.76 -5.84 -6.31
C VAL A 171 2.61 -6.01 -4.79
N ILE A 172 1.53 -5.46 -4.22
CA ILE A 172 1.20 -5.59 -2.80
C ILE A 172 0.93 -7.06 -2.45
N LEU A 173 0.11 -7.74 -3.24
CA LEU A 173 -0.23 -9.15 -3.02
C LEU A 173 0.92 -10.08 -3.36
N LEU A 174 1.73 -9.75 -4.38
CA LEU A 174 2.90 -10.53 -4.79
C LEU A 174 3.92 -10.66 -3.67
N TYR A 175 4.16 -9.60 -2.90
CA TYR A 175 5.12 -9.60 -1.79
C TYR A 175 4.47 -9.72 -0.41
N GLY A 176 3.16 -9.54 -0.28
CA GLY A 176 2.47 -9.53 1.02
C GLY A 176 1.65 -10.79 1.34
N THR A 177 1.62 -11.79 0.45
CA THR A 177 0.81 -13.01 0.63
C THR A 177 1.57 -14.28 0.27
N ALA A 178 1.07 -15.42 0.79
CA ALA A 178 1.73 -16.72 0.62
C ALA A 178 1.77 -17.15 -0.84
N SER A 179 0.61 -17.05 -1.50
CA SER A 179 0.47 -17.29 -2.93
C SER A 179 1.35 -16.37 -3.76
N GLY A 180 1.44 -15.10 -3.40
CA GLY A 180 2.30 -14.14 -4.10
C GLY A 180 3.77 -14.56 -4.05
N TYR A 181 4.24 -14.97 -2.88
CA TYR A 181 5.61 -15.45 -2.72
C TYR A 181 5.87 -16.75 -3.51
N GLU A 182 4.93 -17.70 -3.51
CA GLU A 182 5.02 -18.91 -4.35
C GLU A 182 5.16 -18.56 -5.84
N ASP A 183 4.39 -17.59 -6.33
CA ASP A 183 4.49 -17.10 -7.70
C ASP A 183 5.82 -16.39 -7.97
N LEU A 184 6.30 -15.58 -7.01
CA LEU A 184 7.57 -14.86 -7.11
C LEU A 184 8.76 -15.83 -7.27
N VAL A 185 8.73 -16.96 -6.55
CA VAL A 185 9.77 -18.00 -6.63
C VAL A 185 9.74 -18.75 -7.96
N GLN A 186 8.56 -18.91 -8.57
CA GLN A 186 8.42 -19.59 -9.86
C GLN A 186 8.83 -18.74 -11.06
N ARG A 187 8.91 -17.42 -10.90
CA ARG A 187 9.15 -16.46 -11.99
C ARG A 187 10.57 -15.91 -11.96
N ASP A 188 11.25 -15.93 -13.10
CA ASP A 188 12.59 -15.33 -13.25
C ASP A 188 12.47 -13.85 -13.65
N TYR A 189 12.09 -13.00 -12.68
CA TYR A 189 12.09 -11.56 -12.87
C TYR A 189 13.52 -11.03 -13.08
N THR A 190 13.72 -10.11 -14.01
CA THR A 190 15.02 -9.44 -14.21
C THR A 190 15.30 -8.43 -13.09
N VAL A 191 16.54 -7.95 -12.99
CA VAL A 191 16.92 -6.88 -12.04
C VAL A 191 16.10 -5.61 -12.34
N GLU A 192 15.95 -5.27 -13.61
CA GLU A 192 15.21 -4.10 -14.07
C GLU A 192 13.72 -4.20 -13.71
N GLN A 193 13.11 -5.37 -13.88
CA GLN A 193 11.72 -5.61 -13.47
C GLN A 193 11.55 -5.49 -11.96
N ARG A 194 12.48 -6.04 -11.16
CA ARG A 194 12.42 -5.88 -9.70
C ARG A 194 12.59 -4.42 -9.26
N ARG A 195 13.44 -3.66 -9.95
CA ARG A 195 13.62 -2.22 -9.67
C ARG A 195 12.38 -1.40 -10.01
N SER A 196 11.63 -1.79 -11.03
CA SER A 196 10.40 -1.07 -11.40
C SER A 196 9.21 -1.38 -10.47
N PHE A 197 9.30 -2.43 -9.66
CA PHE A 197 8.27 -2.74 -8.64
C PHE A 197 8.14 -1.66 -7.57
N THR A 198 9.20 -0.90 -7.28
CA THR A 198 9.11 0.24 -6.36
C THR A 198 8.14 1.31 -6.89
N ASN A 199 8.19 1.57 -8.20
CA ASN A 199 7.31 2.55 -8.83
C ASN A 199 5.87 2.04 -8.89
N LEU A 200 5.66 0.75 -9.18
CA LEU A 200 4.35 0.12 -9.08
C LEU A 200 3.78 0.19 -7.66
N LEU A 201 4.59 -0.05 -6.63
CA LEU A 201 4.15 -0.05 -5.25
C LEU A 201 3.70 1.35 -4.81
N LYS A 202 4.50 2.37 -5.17
CA LYS A 202 4.16 3.78 -4.95
C LYS A 202 2.87 4.16 -5.67
N ALA A 203 2.77 3.86 -6.96
CA ALA A 203 1.58 4.15 -7.77
C ALA A 203 0.33 3.46 -7.22
N SER A 204 0.45 2.20 -6.81
CA SER A 204 -0.63 1.41 -6.20
C SER A 204 -1.19 2.10 -4.96
N ALA A 205 -0.33 2.47 -4.01
CA ALA A 205 -0.74 3.15 -2.79
C ALA A 205 -1.44 4.49 -3.07
N LEU A 206 -0.90 5.29 -3.98
CA LEU A 206 -1.45 6.60 -4.35
C LEU A 206 -2.79 6.48 -5.09
N ASN A 207 -2.92 5.53 -6.02
CA ASN A 207 -4.16 5.31 -6.77
C ASN A 207 -5.30 4.85 -5.86
N ILE A 208 -5.02 3.90 -4.96
CA ILE A 208 -5.99 3.42 -3.96
C ILE A 208 -6.43 4.57 -3.04
N HIS A 209 -5.48 5.35 -2.51
CA HIS A 209 -5.79 6.50 -1.66
C HIS A 209 -6.67 7.52 -2.37
N ARG A 210 -6.30 7.89 -3.61
CA ARG A 210 -7.04 8.84 -4.44
C ARG A 210 -8.48 8.36 -4.69
N TYR A 211 -8.64 7.08 -5.04
CA TYR A 211 -9.94 6.47 -5.26
C TYR A 211 -10.85 6.61 -4.04
N TRP A 212 -10.38 6.19 -2.85
CA TRP A 212 -11.23 6.22 -1.65
C TRP A 212 -11.47 7.64 -1.12
N CYS A 213 -10.53 8.56 -1.31
CA CYS A 213 -10.77 9.98 -1.04
C CYS A 213 -11.91 10.53 -1.90
N GLU A 214 -11.92 10.19 -3.18
CA GLU A 214 -12.96 10.59 -4.12
C GLU A 214 -14.31 9.93 -3.79
N GLU A 215 -14.34 8.64 -3.47
CA GLU A 215 -15.57 7.95 -3.05
C GLU A 215 -16.14 8.49 -1.73
N ARG A 216 -15.28 8.85 -0.76
CA ARG A 216 -15.71 9.54 0.46
C ARG A 216 -16.30 10.92 0.14
N ARG A 217 -15.65 11.70 -0.74
CA ARG A 217 -16.16 13.01 -1.18
C ARG A 217 -17.55 12.89 -1.79
N LYS A 218 -17.75 11.96 -2.74
CA LYS A 218 -19.05 11.69 -3.36
C LYS A 218 -20.11 11.23 -2.34
N SER A 219 -19.72 10.41 -1.37
CA SER A 219 -20.63 9.92 -0.32
C SER A 219 -21.08 11.06 0.60
N MET A 220 -20.16 11.95 0.99
CA MET A 220 -20.48 13.13 1.78
C MET A 220 -21.44 14.08 1.05
N GLU A 221 -21.31 14.24 -0.27
CA GLU A 221 -22.25 15.02 -1.11
C GLU A 221 -23.67 14.42 -1.15
N ARG A 222 -23.80 13.12 -0.84
CA ARG A 222 -25.08 12.42 -0.70
C ARG A 222 -25.58 12.32 0.75
N ASP A 223 -24.98 13.08 1.68
CA ASP A 223 -25.24 13.01 3.13
C ASP A 223 -24.96 11.63 3.76
N GLU A 224 -24.15 10.79 3.10
CA GLU A 224 -23.70 9.49 3.60
C GLU A 224 -22.39 9.67 4.39
N ARG A 225 -22.37 9.20 5.65
CA ARG A 225 -21.14 9.26 6.47
C ARG A 225 -20.28 8.02 6.25
N PRO A 226 -18.94 8.16 6.16
CA PRO A 226 -18.04 7.03 6.14
C PRO A 226 -18.26 6.12 7.35
N HIS A 227 -18.18 4.81 7.13
CA HIS A 227 -18.27 3.85 8.22
C HIS A 227 -17.04 3.99 9.13
N MET A 228 -17.26 3.90 10.44
CA MET A 228 -16.22 4.07 11.46
C MET A 228 -16.02 2.77 12.25
N ILE A 229 -14.81 2.23 12.21
CA ILE A 229 -14.40 1.03 12.94
C ILE A 229 -13.68 1.49 14.22
N SER A 230 -14.34 1.31 15.37
CA SER A 230 -13.83 1.76 16.68
C SER A 230 -13.38 0.62 17.60
N VAL A 231 -13.62 -0.63 17.22
CA VAL A 231 -13.30 -1.83 18.00
C VAL A 231 -12.82 -2.93 17.06
N VAL A 232 -11.80 -3.69 17.47
CA VAL A 232 -11.36 -4.89 16.75
C VAL A 232 -12.49 -5.92 16.72
N SER A 233 -13.07 -6.15 15.55
CA SER A 233 -13.91 -7.33 15.30
C SER A 233 -13.00 -8.55 15.32
N ARG A 234 -12.96 -9.27 16.45
CA ARG A 234 -12.20 -10.52 16.58
C ARG A 234 -12.64 -11.49 15.50
N PRO A 235 -11.73 -12.08 14.71
CA PRO A 235 -12.06 -13.26 13.93
C PRO A 235 -12.57 -14.33 14.90
N LYS A 236 -13.80 -14.80 14.71
CA LYS A 236 -14.27 -15.99 15.42
C LYS A 236 -13.44 -17.16 14.89
N ALA A 237 -12.51 -17.67 15.69
CA ALA A 237 -11.94 -18.98 15.45
C ALA A 237 -13.12 -19.95 15.27
N ALA A 238 -13.28 -20.50 14.07
CA ALA A 238 -14.24 -21.55 13.81
C ALA A 238 -13.83 -22.73 14.68
N ALA A 239 -14.51 -22.91 15.81
CA ALA A 239 -14.31 -24.02 16.71
C ALA A 239 -14.79 -25.30 16.04
N ASN A 240 -13.96 -25.87 15.17
CA ASN A 240 -14.19 -27.21 14.67
C ASN A 240 -13.70 -28.18 15.74
N ARG A 241 -14.60 -28.54 16.67
CA ARG A 241 -14.39 -29.66 17.57
C ARG A 241 -14.44 -30.93 16.74
N GLN A 242 -13.29 -31.49 16.41
CA GLN A 242 -13.20 -32.90 16.07
C GLN A 242 -12.38 -33.60 17.15
N ALA A 243 -13.10 -34.38 17.96
CA ALA A 243 -12.51 -35.31 18.89
C ALA A 243 -11.83 -36.44 18.11
N GLY A 244 -10.54 -36.63 18.34
CA GLY A 244 -9.75 -37.75 17.84
C GLY A 244 -8.42 -37.78 18.59
N ARG A 245 -8.06 -38.93 19.14
CA ARG A 245 -7.00 -39.13 20.14
C ARG A 245 -5.88 -39.95 19.50
N SER A 246 -4.64 -39.45 19.62
CA SER A 246 -3.30 -40.08 19.44
C SER A 246 -3.01 -40.72 18.07
N ASP A 247 -1.81 -40.70 17.49
CA ASP A 247 -0.44 -40.78 18.02
C ASP A 247 0.58 -40.07 17.08
N LEU A 248 1.82 -40.06 17.57
CA LEU A 248 3.06 -39.36 17.20
C LEU A 248 3.57 -39.47 15.74
N ASP A 249 4.47 -38.53 15.45
CA ASP A 249 5.41 -38.41 14.33
C ASP A 249 4.83 -38.00 12.97
N GLU A 250 4.81 -36.70 12.71
CA GLU A 250 5.06 -36.17 11.38
C GLU A 250 5.75 -34.80 11.49
N GLN A 251 6.71 -34.61 10.59
CA GLN A 251 7.77 -33.61 10.64
C GLN A 251 7.25 -32.19 10.71
N ASP A 252 7.98 -31.40 11.48
CA ASP A 252 7.95 -29.95 11.59
C ASP A 252 7.94 -29.31 10.19
N LYS A 253 6.73 -29.02 9.70
CA LYS A 253 6.45 -28.11 8.59
C LYS A 253 5.85 -26.83 9.17
N ASP A 254 6.62 -26.16 10.03
CA ASP A 254 6.48 -24.72 10.29
C ASP A 254 6.99 -23.97 9.03
N GLU A 255 6.31 -24.15 7.90
CA GLU A 255 6.57 -23.39 6.66
C GLU A 255 5.70 -22.11 6.68
N ASP A 256 6.37 -20.98 6.93
CA ASP A 256 6.02 -19.60 6.54
C ASP A 256 4.59 -19.11 6.79
N LEU A 257 4.22 -19.08 8.08
CA LEU A 257 2.93 -18.59 8.58
C LEU A 257 2.84 -17.07 8.80
N PHE A 258 3.83 -16.27 8.38
CA PHE A 258 3.73 -14.79 8.36
C PHE A 258 2.94 -14.27 7.16
N LEU A 259 2.95 -15.06 6.08
CA LEU A 259 2.19 -14.80 4.90
C LEU A 259 0.70 -14.91 5.23
N VAL A 260 -0.07 -13.86 4.93
CA VAL A 260 -1.53 -13.95 4.92
C VAL A 260 -1.87 -15.14 4.02
N GLY A 261 -2.43 -16.22 4.60
CA GLY A 261 -2.82 -17.39 3.83
C GLY A 261 -3.68 -16.94 2.65
N SER A 262 -3.42 -17.48 1.44
CA SER A 262 -4.08 -17.07 0.19
C SER A 262 -5.49 -16.65 0.51
N LEU A 263 -5.80 -15.36 0.30
CA LEU A 263 -7.09 -14.75 0.58
C LEU A 263 -8.22 -15.78 0.40
N GLY A 264 -8.59 -16.49 1.48
CA GLY A 264 -9.31 -17.76 1.33
C GLY A 264 -10.74 -17.58 0.79
N PRO A 265 -11.41 -18.69 0.45
CA PRO A 265 -11.88 -19.01 -0.89
C PRO A 265 -12.86 -17.95 -1.43
N SER A 266 -12.33 -16.89 -2.03
CA SER A 266 -12.98 -16.27 -3.18
C SER A 266 -12.72 -17.17 -4.38
N THR A 267 -13.73 -17.34 -5.23
CA THR A 267 -13.71 -18.13 -6.47
C THR A 267 -12.32 -18.19 -7.11
N GLU A 268 -11.94 -19.37 -7.62
CA GLU A 268 -10.68 -19.67 -8.34
C GLU A 268 -10.34 -18.69 -9.51
N ASP A 269 -11.17 -17.67 -9.73
CA ASP A 269 -11.08 -16.62 -10.75
C ASP A 269 -10.70 -15.21 -10.19
N ALA A 270 -10.55 -15.01 -8.88
CA ALA A 270 -10.27 -13.67 -8.29
C ALA A 270 -8.77 -13.35 -8.11
N PHE A 271 -7.90 -14.31 -8.42
CA PHE A 271 -6.44 -14.14 -8.41
C PHE A 271 -5.91 -14.39 -9.81
N ASN A 272 -5.42 -13.34 -10.46
CA ASN A 272 -4.59 -13.51 -11.64
C ASN A 272 -3.22 -12.85 -11.40
N PRO A 273 -2.23 -13.62 -10.91
CA PRO A 273 -0.88 -13.11 -10.63
C PRO A 273 -0.27 -12.50 -11.90
N LEU A 274 0.24 -11.26 -11.80
CA LEU A 274 0.78 -10.45 -12.92
C LEU A 274 1.68 -11.23 -13.87
N GLU A 275 1.20 -11.71 -15.02
CA GLU A 275 2.09 -12.09 -16.12
C GLU A 275 2.65 -10.81 -16.75
N LEU A 276 3.70 -10.26 -16.16
CA LEU A 276 4.44 -9.12 -16.70
C LEU A 276 5.17 -9.54 -17.97
N SER A 277 4.97 -8.77 -19.04
CA SER A 277 5.68 -8.96 -20.29
C SER A 277 7.16 -8.66 -20.10
N PRO A 278 8.06 -9.45 -20.71
CA PRO A 278 9.47 -9.12 -20.86
C PRO A 278 9.72 -7.80 -21.61
N LEU A 279 8.72 -7.24 -22.28
CA LEU A 279 8.77 -5.94 -22.96
C LEU A 279 8.52 -4.74 -22.02
N SER A 280 8.15 -4.99 -20.76
CA SER A 280 8.10 -3.94 -19.74
C SER A 280 9.49 -3.33 -19.58
N THR A 281 9.60 -2.01 -19.70
CA THR A 281 10.89 -1.34 -19.85
C THR A 281 10.81 0.13 -19.44
N ARG A 282 11.97 0.73 -19.19
CA ARG A 282 12.09 2.18 -18.98
C ARG A 282 12.25 2.90 -20.32
N VAL A 283 11.46 3.95 -20.53
CA VAL A 283 11.57 4.84 -21.69
C VAL A 283 12.06 6.20 -21.23
N THR A 284 13.11 6.70 -21.89
CA THR A 284 13.69 8.02 -21.62
C THR A 284 13.61 8.91 -22.86
N ARG A 285 13.20 10.17 -22.66
CA ARG A 285 13.22 11.24 -23.68
C ARG A 285 13.76 12.50 -23.03
N GLY A 286 14.94 12.95 -23.47
CA GLY A 286 15.63 14.08 -22.84
C GLY A 286 16.11 13.72 -21.42
N ASP A 287 15.74 14.54 -20.43
CA ASP A 287 15.99 14.33 -19.00
C ASP A 287 14.84 13.64 -18.26
N THR A 288 13.74 13.34 -18.95
CA THR A 288 12.55 12.70 -18.37
C THR A 288 12.54 11.21 -18.67
N SER A 289 12.18 10.40 -17.66
CA SER A 289 12.04 8.94 -17.78
C SER A 289 10.71 8.49 -17.19
N VAL A 290 10.12 7.48 -17.82
CA VAL A 290 8.92 6.78 -17.36
C VAL A 290 9.15 5.27 -17.44
N ASP A 291 8.52 4.51 -16.55
CA ASP A 291 8.51 3.05 -16.57
C ASP A 291 7.23 2.55 -17.24
N VAL A 292 7.41 1.80 -18.33
CA VAL A 292 6.33 1.16 -19.09
C VAL A 292 6.16 -0.25 -18.57
N HIS A 293 5.03 -0.49 -17.91
CA HIS A 293 4.61 -1.79 -17.40
C HIS A 293 3.54 -2.39 -18.29
N ILE A 294 3.77 -3.62 -18.74
CA ILE A 294 2.84 -4.35 -19.59
C ILE A 294 2.59 -5.68 -18.91
N TYR A 295 1.34 -5.96 -18.57
CA TYR A 295 1.00 -7.18 -17.86
C TYR A 295 -0.32 -7.75 -18.32
N GLN A 296 -0.43 -9.06 -18.23
CA GLN A 296 -1.62 -9.76 -18.67
C GLN A 296 -2.74 -9.58 -17.65
N SER A 297 -3.95 -9.41 -18.18
CA SER A 297 -5.18 -9.33 -17.41
C SER A 297 -6.27 -10.14 -18.10
N GLU A 298 -7.20 -10.64 -17.30
CA GLU A 298 -8.37 -11.37 -17.77
C GLU A 298 -9.61 -10.61 -17.32
N ASN A 299 -10.42 -10.18 -18.29
CA ASN A 299 -11.73 -9.59 -18.02
C ASN A 299 -12.81 -10.44 -18.69
N GLY A 300 -13.47 -11.30 -17.91
CA GLY A 300 -14.45 -12.26 -18.41
C GLY A 300 -13.82 -13.30 -19.35
N SER A 301 -14.31 -13.40 -20.59
CA SER A 301 -13.77 -14.36 -21.59
C SER A 301 -12.57 -13.86 -22.40
N CYS A 302 -12.11 -12.62 -22.18
CA CYS A 302 -11.05 -12.01 -22.97
C CYS A 302 -9.77 -11.88 -22.13
N LYS A 303 -8.75 -12.66 -22.49
CA LYS A 303 -7.36 -12.50 -22.02
C LYS A 303 -6.66 -11.48 -22.91
N GLY A 304 -5.97 -10.51 -22.31
CA GLY A 304 -5.21 -9.50 -23.04
C GLY A 304 -4.15 -8.84 -22.18
N TRP A 305 -3.50 -7.80 -22.69
CA TRP A 305 -2.43 -7.09 -22.01
C TRP A 305 -2.90 -5.69 -21.62
N ILE A 306 -2.66 -5.30 -20.37
CA ILE A 306 -2.83 -3.92 -19.91
C ILE A 306 -1.49 -3.20 -20.07
N LEU A 307 -1.57 -1.94 -20.52
CA LEU A 307 -0.48 -0.99 -20.51
C LEU A 307 -0.65 -0.04 -19.32
N GLU A 308 0.41 0.13 -18.55
CA GLU A 308 0.52 1.10 -17.47
C GLU A 308 1.84 1.85 -17.61
N ILE A 309 1.79 3.18 -17.64
CA ILE A 309 2.99 4.03 -17.66
C ILE A 309 3.08 4.77 -16.34
N ILE A 310 4.23 4.65 -15.68
CA ILE A 310 4.48 5.21 -14.36
C ILE A 310 5.60 6.22 -14.47
N ASP A 311 5.37 7.44 -14.00
CA ASP A 311 6.39 8.47 -13.98
C ASP A 311 7.32 8.38 -12.76
N SER A 312 8.33 9.24 -12.73
CA SER A 312 9.30 9.30 -11.63
C SER A 312 8.70 9.75 -10.29
N PHE A 313 7.49 10.32 -10.30
CA PHE A 313 6.74 10.67 -9.11
C PHE A 313 5.80 9.55 -8.66
N GLY A 314 5.82 8.39 -9.33
CA GLY A 314 4.91 7.29 -9.05
C GLY A 314 3.47 7.57 -9.47
N THR A 315 3.22 8.62 -10.27
CA THR A 315 1.90 8.79 -10.88
C THR A 315 1.79 7.84 -12.06
N SER A 316 0.68 7.10 -12.09
CA SER A 316 0.41 6.08 -13.10
C SER A 316 -0.71 6.51 -14.03
N THR A 317 -0.48 6.33 -15.33
CA THR A 317 -1.48 6.38 -16.39
C THR A 317 -1.73 4.95 -16.85
N VAL A 318 -2.94 4.44 -16.62
CA VAL A 318 -3.33 3.06 -16.98
C VAL A 318 -4.29 3.10 -18.16
N TRP A 319 -4.03 2.29 -19.18
CA TRP A 319 -4.94 2.09 -20.29
C TRP A 319 -5.99 1.04 -19.89
N GLU A 320 -7.26 1.43 -19.94
CA GLU A 320 -8.39 0.55 -19.56
C GLU A 320 -8.69 -0.51 -20.64
N GLU A 321 -8.30 -0.27 -21.90
CA GLU A 321 -8.50 -1.22 -23.00
C GLU A 321 -7.38 -2.28 -23.05
N LEU A 322 -7.78 -3.54 -23.21
CA LEU A 322 -6.85 -4.67 -23.33
C LEU A 322 -6.24 -4.74 -24.74
N PHE A 323 -4.91 -4.78 -24.81
CA PHE A 323 -4.17 -5.02 -26.05
C PHE A 323 -4.11 -6.53 -26.38
N PRO A 324 -4.18 -6.89 -27.67
CA PRO A 324 -4.13 -8.30 -28.09
C PRO A 324 -2.74 -8.94 -27.89
N THR A 325 -1.67 -8.13 -27.89
CA THR A 325 -0.30 -8.56 -27.66
C THR A 325 0.46 -7.53 -26.83
N ASP A 326 1.45 -7.98 -26.06
CA ASP A 326 2.37 -7.11 -25.33
C ASP A 326 3.15 -6.16 -26.25
N SER A 327 3.48 -6.61 -27.47
CA SER A 327 4.11 -5.76 -28.48
C SER A 327 3.20 -4.63 -28.98
N ALA A 328 1.88 -4.86 -29.03
CA ALA A 328 0.92 -3.81 -29.37
C ALA A 328 0.79 -2.79 -28.24
N ALA A 329 0.77 -3.25 -26.99
CA ALA A 329 0.80 -2.39 -25.81
C ALA A 329 2.08 -1.52 -25.79
N LEU A 330 3.25 -2.10 -26.05
CA LEU A 330 4.50 -1.32 -26.13
C LEU A 330 4.48 -0.32 -27.30
N ALA A 331 3.97 -0.72 -28.47
CA ALA A 331 3.87 0.17 -29.62
C ALA A 331 2.96 1.36 -29.33
N GLU A 332 1.85 1.15 -28.63
CA GLU A 332 0.96 2.23 -28.18
C GLU A 332 1.70 3.19 -27.23
N ALA A 333 2.40 2.66 -26.23
CA ALA A 333 3.17 3.48 -25.29
C ALA A 333 4.20 4.37 -26.02
N VAL A 334 4.92 3.79 -26.99
CA VAL A 334 5.92 4.52 -27.78
C VAL A 334 5.27 5.55 -28.70
N ASN A 335 4.16 5.20 -29.35
CA ASN A 335 3.44 6.13 -30.22
C ASN A 335 2.90 7.33 -29.44
N GLU A 336 2.28 7.11 -28.28
CA GLU A 336 1.77 8.20 -27.43
C GLU A 336 2.90 9.14 -26.99
N ILE A 337 4.03 8.59 -26.55
CA ILE A 337 5.22 9.36 -26.16
C ILE A 337 5.83 10.12 -27.34
N ASP A 338 5.83 9.53 -28.55
CA ASP A 338 6.43 10.15 -29.73
C ASP A 338 5.51 11.19 -30.39
N GLU A 339 4.19 11.00 -30.38
CA GLU A 339 3.20 11.92 -30.97
C GLU A 339 2.86 13.09 -30.04
N HIS A 340 2.64 12.82 -28.76
CA HIS A 340 2.16 13.81 -27.78
C HIS A 340 3.24 14.26 -26.79
N GLY A 341 4.41 13.61 -26.81
CA GLY A 341 5.53 13.89 -25.93
C GLY A 341 5.41 13.18 -24.58
N ILE A 342 6.55 12.85 -23.96
CA ILE A 342 6.59 12.09 -22.69
C ILE A 342 5.79 12.73 -21.54
N GLY A 343 5.53 14.05 -21.60
CA GLY A 343 4.71 14.74 -20.60
C GLY A 343 3.20 14.47 -20.70
N SER A 344 2.68 13.94 -21.81
CA SER A 344 1.23 13.64 -21.94
C SER A 344 0.79 12.45 -21.06
N VAL A 345 1.74 11.58 -20.71
CA VAL A 345 1.52 10.35 -19.93
C VAL A 345 1.96 10.46 -18.48
N MET A 346 2.39 11.65 -18.05
CA MET A 346 2.81 11.95 -16.68
C MET A 346 1.70 12.64 -15.89
N GLY A 347 1.77 12.54 -14.56
CA GLY A 347 0.95 13.38 -13.69
C GLY A 347 1.32 14.87 -13.81
N ASP A 348 0.38 15.75 -13.47
CA ASP A 348 0.65 17.19 -13.36
C ASP A 348 1.83 17.44 -12.40
N VAL A 349 2.89 18.09 -12.88
CA VAL A 349 3.99 18.54 -12.02
C VAL A 349 3.46 19.63 -11.08
N PRO A 350 3.50 19.48 -9.74
CA PRO A 350 3.05 20.53 -8.86
C PRO A 350 3.89 21.79 -9.07
N ALA A 351 3.22 22.95 -9.08
CA ALA A 351 3.81 24.25 -9.36
C ALA A 351 4.90 24.74 -8.37
N HIS A 352 5.40 23.88 -7.47
CA HIS A 352 6.37 24.24 -6.42
C HIS A 352 7.72 23.52 -6.47
N VAL A 353 8.11 22.90 -7.59
CA VAL A 353 9.53 22.56 -7.81
C VAL A 353 10.25 23.79 -8.40
N THR A 354 10.44 24.83 -7.59
CA THR A 354 11.46 25.83 -7.91
C THR A 354 12.77 25.36 -7.28
N LYS A 355 13.67 24.84 -8.13
CA LYS A 355 15.07 24.61 -7.78
C LYS A 355 15.66 25.85 -7.10
N HIS A 356 16.11 25.71 -5.86
CA HIS A 356 17.20 26.52 -5.32
C HIS A 356 18.08 25.69 -4.40
#